data_AF-A0A4C1YM99-F1
#
_entry.id   AF-A0A4C1YM99-F1
#
_cell.length_a   1.000
_cell.length_b   1.000
_cell.length_c   1.000
_cell.angle_alpha   90.00
_cell.angle_beta   90.00
_cell.angle_gamma   90.00
#
_symmetry.space_group_name_H-M   'P 1'
#
loop_
_entity.id
_entity.type
_entity.pdbx_description
1 polymer ?
#
loop_
_entity_poly.entity_id
_entity_poly.type
_entity_poly.pdbx_seq_one_letter_code
_entity_poly.pdbx_strand_id
1 'polypeptide(L)'
;MSTSSNPQEEVEQPKGFVALKEHVKEHKIDVALWALRVLTLLCVFNYVLPIFLSANNAFYKALIGNAAISALRLHQRIPPHEISLSRLFVARFFQEDSAHYFFYSFIFMSATPNILILTPVFLFALLHASSYSLTILDTLGQNSMWVARLLISLVEFQSRNILRAAALAELALFPLVVLYSLFGYCALLTPFVYYYFITWRYSSRRNPYTRNTCRELRVLAEQTAARPNVPEPLRKLLRGAVTLTCRMAPPATPQ
;
A
#
# COMPACT_ATOMS: atom_id res chain seq x y z
N MET A 1 -28.36 46.99 31.15
CA MET A 1 -28.51 47.27 29.70
C MET A 1 -27.26 48.01 29.27
N SER A 2 -26.33 47.49 28.47
CA SER A 2 -26.23 46.21 27.75
C SER A 2 -24.75 46.01 27.42
N THR A 3 -24.22 44.85 27.82
CA THR A 3 -23.13 44.08 27.17
C THR A 3 -22.15 44.80 26.25
N SER A 4 -20.92 45.03 26.74
CA SER A 4 -19.72 45.15 25.90
C SER A 4 -19.43 43.80 25.25
N SER A 5 -19.54 43.74 23.92
CA SER A 5 -19.15 42.59 23.11
C SER A 5 -17.64 42.39 23.17
N ASN A 6 -17.21 41.28 23.77
CA ASN A 6 -15.83 40.79 23.67
C ASN A 6 -15.59 40.37 22.21
N PRO A 7 -14.62 40.94 21.47
CA PRO A 7 -14.20 40.34 20.21
C PRO A 7 -13.54 39.01 20.58
N GLN A 8 -14.11 37.91 20.11
CA GLN A 8 -13.38 36.65 20.09
C GLN A 8 -12.12 36.90 19.26
N GLU A 9 -10.96 36.91 19.92
CA GLU A 9 -9.68 36.76 19.24
C GLU A 9 -9.75 35.45 18.45
N GLU A 10 -10.03 35.54 17.15
CA GLU A 10 -9.61 34.51 16.21
C GLU A 10 -8.09 34.42 16.39
N VAL A 11 -7.63 33.42 17.14
CA VAL A 11 -6.23 33.05 17.19
C VAL A 11 -5.88 32.61 15.77
N GLU A 12 -5.43 33.57 14.96
CA GLU A 12 -4.83 33.29 13.66
C GLU A 12 -3.66 32.35 13.94
N GLN A 13 -3.87 31.06 13.67
CA GLN A 13 -2.79 30.09 13.76
C GLN A 13 -1.64 30.62 12.90
N PRO A 14 -0.43 30.79 13.48
CA PRO A 14 0.67 31.38 12.76
C PRO A 14 0.92 30.52 11.52
N LYS A 15 0.77 31.07 10.31
CA LYS A 15 0.97 30.34 9.05
C LYS A 15 2.42 30.50 8.56
N GLY A 16 2.86 29.57 7.72
CA GLY A 16 4.18 29.63 7.07
C GLY A 16 5.24 28.80 7.78
N PHE A 17 6.51 29.20 7.65
CA PHE A 17 7.65 28.36 8.07
C PHE A 17 7.69 28.09 9.58
N VAL A 18 7.20 29.04 10.39
CA VAL A 18 7.10 28.87 11.85
C VAL A 18 6.06 27.80 12.21
N ALA A 19 4.87 27.86 11.60
CA ALA A 19 3.82 26.85 11.70
C ALA A 19 4.34 25.46 11.34
N LEU A 20 5.05 25.37 10.21
CA LEU A 20 5.59 24.12 9.71
C LEU A 20 6.61 23.55 10.71
N LYS A 21 7.51 24.39 11.23
CA LYS A 21 8.52 23.96 12.21
C LYS A 21 7.87 23.42 13.49
N GLU A 22 6.81 24.06 13.95
CA GLU A 22 6.04 23.61 15.11
C GLU A 22 5.29 22.30 14.82
N HIS A 23 4.60 22.23 13.69
CA HIS A 23 3.92 21.02 13.21
C HIS A 23 4.87 19.83 13.10
N VAL A 24 6.09 20.03 12.56
CA VAL A 24 7.12 18.99 12.45
C VAL A 24 7.62 18.52 13.82
N LYS A 25 7.72 19.43 14.80
CA LYS A 25 8.10 19.06 16.17
C LYS A 25 7.04 18.25 16.88
N GLU A 26 5.77 18.53 16.62
CA GLU A 26 4.64 17.83 17.23
C GLU A 26 4.38 16.48 16.54
N HIS A 27 4.37 16.45 15.21
CA HIS A 27 3.99 15.28 14.40
C HIS A 27 5.19 14.55 13.78
N LYS A 28 6.27 14.35 14.58
CA LYS A 28 7.56 13.81 14.09
C LYS A 28 7.42 12.51 13.29
N ILE A 29 6.58 11.59 13.77
CA ILE A 29 6.42 10.27 13.13
C ILE A 29 5.66 10.39 11.82
N ASP A 30 4.62 11.22 11.76
CA ASP A 30 3.82 11.40 10.54
C ASP A 30 4.61 12.13 9.45
N VAL A 31 5.41 13.13 9.83
CA VAL A 31 6.35 13.79 8.92
C VAL A 31 7.42 12.82 8.44
N ALA A 32 7.97 11.98 9.32
CA ALA A 32 8.95 10.96 8.92
C ALA A 32 8.33 9.93 7.95
N LEU A 33 7.10 9.49 8.18
CA LEU A 33 6.36 8.60 7.28
C LEU A 33 6.11 9.26 5.93
N TRP A 34 5.73 10.53 5.90
CA TRP A 34 5.58 11.29 4.66
C TRP A 34 6.89 11.39 3.90
N ALA A 35 7.98 11.79 4.56
CA ALA A 35 9.30 11.91 3.94
C ALA A 35 9.79 10.56 3.37
N LEU A 36 9.60 9.46 4.10
CA LEU A 36 9.93 8.12 3.61
C LEU A 36 9.11 7.72 2.39
N ARG A 37 7.81 8.07 2.34
CA ARG A 37 6.95 7.83 1.17
C ARG A 37 7.42 8.63 -0.04
N VAL A 38 7.73 9.91 0.14
CA VAL A 38 8.29 10.76 -0.93
C VAL A 38 9.61 10.18 -1.43
N LEU A 39 10.53 9.79 -0.55
CA LEU A 39 11.78 9.15 -0.93
C LEU A 39 11.55 7.84 -1.70
N THR A 40 10.57 7.03 -1.26
CA THR A 40 10.20 5.78 -1.93
C THR A 40 9.65 6.05 -3.33
N LEU A 41 8.81 7.07 -3.51
CA LEU A 41 8.33 7.50 -4.83
C LEU A 41 9.48 7.93 -5.74
N LEU A 42 10.44 8.72 -5.22
CA LEU A 42 11.62 9.12 -5.98
C LEU A 42 12.46 7.91 -6.43
N CYS A 43 12.64 6.92 -5.56
CA CYS A 43 13.30 5.66 -5.92
C CYS A 43 12.53 4.90 -7.02
N VAL A 44 11.19 4.82 -6.95
CA VAL A 44 10.38 4.19 -8.01
C VAL A 44 10.51 4.95 -9.33
N PHE A 45 10.42 6.28 -9.31
CA PHE A 45 10.61 7.09 -10.51
C PHE A 45 12.00 6.90 -11.12
N ASN A 46 13.04 6.86 -10.28
CA ASN A 46 14.38 6.60 -10.75
C ASN A 46 14.57 5.16 -11.26
N TYR A 47 13.78 4.19 -10.78
CA TYR A 47 13.81 2.84 -11.35
C TYR A 47 13.27 2.83 -12.80
N VAL A 48 12.21 3.59 -13.08
CA VAL A 48 11.61 3.69 -14.42
C VAL A 48 12.47 4.56 -15.35
N LEU A 49 12.95 5.69 -14.85
CA LEU A 49 13.81 6.64 -15.56
C LEU A 49 15.11 6.82 -14.76
N PRO A 50 16.15 6.00 -15.03
CA PRO A 50 17.39 6.04 -14.26
C PRO A 50 18.20 7.30 -14.58
N ILE A 51 17.99 8.36 -13.79
CA ILE A 51 18.67 9.65 -13.92
C ILE A 51 19.84 9.74 -12.94
N PHE A 52 19.64 9.34 -11.68
CA PHE A 52 20.61 9.52 -10.59
C PHE A 52 21.20 8.20 -10.07
N LEU A 53 20.38 7.15 -9.94
CA LEU A 53 20.83 5.82 -9.52
C LEU A 53 20.66 4.80 -10.65
N SER A 54 21.45 3.72 -10.59
CA SER A 54 21.16 2.54 -11.39
C SER A 54 19.76 1.99 -11.05
N ALA A 55 19.05 1.47 -12.05
CA ALA A 55 17.70 0.94 -11.88
C ALA A 55 17.66 -0.13 -10.76
N ASN A 56 18.61 -1.05 -10.73
CA ASN A 56 18.70 -2.07 -9.68
C ASN A 56 18.81 -1.46 -8.27
N ASN A 57 19.67 -0.46 -8.09
CA ASN A 57 19.81 0.20 -6.79
C ASN A 57 18.53 0.93 -6.38
N ALA A 58 17.87 1.59 -7.33
CA ALA A 58 16.61 2.29 -7.09
C ALA A 58 15.48 1.32 -6.70
N PHE A 59 15.42 0.14 -7.33
CA PHE A 59 14.47 -0.92 -7.00
C PHE A 59 14.61 -1.39 -5.54
N TYR A 60 15.82 -1.79 -5.12
CA TYR A 60 16.03 -2.28 -3.76
C TYR A 60 15.87 -1.17 -2.71
N LYS A 61 16.26 0.07 -3.03
CA LYS A 61 16.01 1.22 -2.15
C LYS A 61 14.52 1.52 -2.01
N ALA A 62 13.71 1.35 -3.05
CA ALA A 62 12.25 1.47 -2.94
C ALA A 62 11.66 0.39 -2.03
N LEU A 63 12.14 -0.86 -2.11
CA LEU A 63 11.71 -1.94 -1.21
C LEU A 63 12.12 -1.69 0.24
N ILE A 64 13.35 -1.21 0.50
CA ILE A 64 13.81 -0.84 1.84
C ILE A 64 12.99 0.34 2.38
N GLY A 65 12.71 1.35 1.54
CA GLY A 65 11.83 2.46 1.89
C GLY A 65 10.43 1.99 2.30
N ASN A 66 9.83 1.08 1.53
CA ASN A 66 8.56 0.45 1.88
C ASN A 66 8.62 -0.36 3.19
N ALA A 67 9.72 -1.08 3.44
CA ALA A 67 9.92 -1.80 4.69
C ALA A 67 9.99 -0.83 5.87
N ALA A 68 10.72 0.28 5.73
CA ALA A 68 10.84 1.32 6.76
C ALA A 68 9.49 2.00 7.03
N ILE A 69 8.74 2.37 5.99
CA ILE A 69 7.37 2.92 6.12
C ILE A 69 6.48 1.93 6.88
N SER A 70 6.55 0.66 6.50
CA SER A 70 5.75 -0.40 7.10
C SER A 70 6.10 -0.63 8.57
N ALA A 71 7.38 -0.69 8.91
CA ALA A 71 7.86 -0.85 10.28
C ALA A 71 7.44 0.35 11.16
N LEU A 72 7.62 1.58 10.67
CA LEU A 72 7.24 2.78 11.41
C LEU A 72 5.72 2.89 11.60
N ARG A 73 4.95 2.52 10.56
CA ARG A 73 3.48 2.47 10.65
C ARG A 73 3.02 1.38 11.61
N LEU A 74 3.75 0.28 11.72
CA LEU A 74 3.46 -0.79 12.68
C LEU A 74 3.76 -0.34 14.11
N HIS A 75 4.85 0.39 14.32
CA HIS A 75 5.18 1.03 15.60
C HIS A 75 4.09 2.00 16.07
N GLN A 76 3.48 2.79 15.16
CA GLN A 76 2.33 3.65 15.51
C GLN A 76 1.06 2.86 15.88
N ARG A 77 0.88 1.67 15.29
CA ARG A 77 -0.37 0.89 15.39
C ARG A 77 -0.37 -0.13 16.52
N ILE A 78 0.81 -0.57 16.92
CA ILE A 78 1.04 -1.54 17.98
C ILE A 78 1.89 -0.85 19.04
N PRO A 79 1.27 -0.25 20.06
CA PRO A 79 1.97 0.41 21.14
C PRO A 79 2.97 -0.54 21.83
N PRO A 80 4.13 -0.04 22.31
CA PRO A 80 5.15 -0.88 22.95
C PRO A 80 4.64 -1.72 24.13
N HIS A 81 3.65 -1.22 24.87
CA HIS A 81 3.05 -1.91 26.02
C HIS A 81 2.19 -3.12 25.64
N GLU A 82 1.75 -3.22 24.38
CA GLU A 82 0.98 -4.37 23.88
C GLU A 82 1.88 -5.48 23.33
N ILE A 83 3.20 -5.23 23.23
CA ILE A 83 4.16 -6.20 22.71
C ILE A 83 4.33 -7.32 23.74
N SER A 84 3.68 -8.44 23.46
CA SER A 84 3.78 -9.67 24.26
C SER A 84 4.04 -10.85 23.31
N LEU A 85 4.88 -11.80 23.73
CA LEU A 85 5.08 -13.04 22.98
C LEU A 85 3.89 -13.98 23.20
N SER A 86 2.71 -13.57 22.72
CA SER A 86 1.46 -14.30 22.84
C SER A 86 0.89 -14.66 21.47
N ARG A 87 0.17 -15.79 21.39
CA ARG A 87 -0.53 -16.19 20.15
C ARG A 87 -1.51 -15.12 19.68
N LEU A 88 -2.14 -14.40 20.62
CA LEU A 88 -3.05 -13.30 20.35
C LEU A 88 -2.32 -12.12 19.69
N PHE A 89 -1.17 -11.73 20.24
CA PHE A 89 -0.34 -10.67 19.66
C PHE A 89 0.10 -11.01 18.24
N VAL A 90 0.60 -12.23 18.02
CA VAL A 90 1.03 -12.69 16.68
C VAL A 90 -0.15 -12.66 15.70
N ALA A 91 -1.33 -13.13 16.12
CA ALA A 91 -2.53 -13.07 15.28
C ALA A 91 -2.93 -11.63 14.93
N ARG A 92 -2.86 -10.69 15.89
CA ARG A 92 -3.15 -9.27 15.65
C ARG A 92 -2.10 -8.62 14.75
N PHE A 93 -0.82 -8.93 14.96
CA PHE A 93 0.29 -8.44 14.14
C PHE A 93 0.11 -8.83 12.67
N PHE A 94 -0.21 -10.08 12.38
CA PHE A 94 -0.49 -10.55 11.02
C PHE A 94 -1.86 -10.13 10.48
N GLN A 95 -2.68 -9.39 11.22
CA GLN A 95 -3.88 -8.73 10.68
C GLN A 95 -3.58 -7.31 10.17
N GLU A 96 -2.41 -6.75 10.49
CA GLU A 96 -2.01 -5.41 10.06
C GLU A 96 -1.47 -5.39 8.64
N ASP A 97 -2.02 -4.52 7.78
CA ASP A 97 -1.54 -4.32 6.42
C ASP A 97 -0.04 -3.95 6.37
N SER A 98 0.42 -3.17 7.35
CA SER A 98 1.83 -2.79 7.46
C SER A 98 2.73 -4.01 7.69
N ALA A 99 2.29 -5.00 8.46
CA ALA A 99 3.06 -6.23 8.64
C ALA A 99 3.18 -7.00 7.32
N HIS A 100 2.10 -7.05 6.52
CA HIS A 100 2.14 -7.71 5.21
C HIS A 100 3.13 -7.03 4.27
N TYR A 101 3.10 -5.70 4.20
CA TYR A 101 4.01 -4.91 3.35
C TYR A 101 5.46 -4.89 3.84
N PHE A 102 5.68 -5.08 5.14
CA PHE A 102 7.02 -5.32 5.68
C PHE A 102 7.58 -6.63 5.13
N PHE A 103 6.85 -7.75 5.24
CA PHE A 103 7.29 -9.02 4.67
C PHE A 103 7.37 -9.01 3.15
N TYR A 104 6.46 -8.30 2.47
CA TYR A 104 6.50 -8.10 1.02
C TYR A 104 7.87 -7.59 0.57
N SER A 105 8.42 -6.57 1.24
CA SER A 105 9.76 -6.06 0.93
C SER A 105 10.86 -7.12 1.08
N PHE A 106 10.77 -8.00 2.09
CA PHE A 106 11.76 -9.07 2.29
C PHE A 106 11.63 -10.20 1.27
N ILE A 107 10.39 -10.56 0.89
CA ILE A 107 10.12 -11.59 -0.13
C ILE A 107 10.84 -11.27 -1.44
N PHE A 108 10.87 -9.98 -1.82
CA PHE A 108 11.46 -9.53 -3.09
C PHE A 108 12.86 -8.92 -2.96
N MET A 109 13.47 -8.91 -1.77
CA MET A 109 14.80 -8.34 -1.56
C MET A 109 15.90 -9.08 -2.36
N SER A 110 15.72 -10.37 -2.62
CA SER A 110 16.62 -11.19 -3.43
C SER A 110 16.07 -11.50 -4.82
N ALA A 111 14.91 -10.94 -5.18
CA ALA A 111 14.31 -11.16 -6.48
C ALA A 111 14.93 -10.22 -7.54
N THR A 112 14.90 -10.66 -8.80
CA THR A 112 15.26 -9.83 -9.94
C THR A 112 14.29 -8.64 -10.04
N PRO A 113 14.78 -7.40 -10.24
CA PRO A 113 13.95 -6.20 -10.30
C PRO A 113 12.83 -6.30 -11.35
N ASN A 114 11.59 -5.99 -10.94
CA ASN A 114 10.43 -5.95 -11.82
C ASN A 114 9.45 -4.84 -11.38
N ILE A 115 8.95 -4.05 -12.34
CA ILE A 115 8.04 -2.93 -12.07
C ILE A 115 6.72 -3.34 -11.39
N LEU A 116 6.20 -4.53 -11.69
CA LEU A 116 4.97 -5.06 -11.10
C LEU A 116 5.14 -5.29 -9.60
N ILE A 117 6.36 -5.63 -9.14
CA ILE A 117 6.68 -5.74 -7.70
C ILE A 117 6.59 -4.35 -7.04
N LEU A 118 7.05 -3.29 -7.71
CA LEU A 118 6.98 -1.93 -7.16
C LEU A 118 5.61 -1.27 -7.31
N THR A 119 4.74 -1.78 -8.18
CA THR A 119 3.42 -1.20 -8.45
C THR A 119 2.58 -0.99 -7.19
N PRO A 120 2.33 -2.00 -6.33
CA PRO A 120 1.58 -1.77 -5.10
C PRO A 120 2.31 -0.80 -4.15
N VAL A 121 3.63 -0.93 -4.01
CA VAL A 121 4.46 -0.03 -3.18
C VAL A 121 4.29 1.42 -3.60
N PHE A 122 4.38 1.69 -4.90
CA PHE A 122 4.19 3.00 -5.50
C PHE A 122 2.78 3.53 -5.23
N LEU A 123 1.74 2.74 -5.49
CA LEU A 123 0.35 3.16 -5.33
C LEU A 123 0.02 3.52 -3.87
N PHE A 124 0.47 2.72 -2.90
CA PHE A 124 0.29 3.02 -1.48
C PHE A 124 1.11 4.23 -1.03
N ALA A 125 2.36 4.35 -1.47
CA ALA A 125 3.19 5.51 -1.16
C ALA A 125 2.59 6.79 -1.75
N LEU A 126 2.12 6.76 -3.00
CA LEU A 126 1.50 7.89 -3.68
C LEU A 126 0.24 8.36 -2.97
N LEU A 127 -0.66 7.43 -2.66
CA LEU A 127 -1.90 7.74 -1.96
C LEU A 127 -1.64 8.40 -0.61
N HIS A 128 -0.77 7.79 0.21
CA HIS A 128 -0.52 8.28 1.56
C HIS A 128 0.41 9.50 1.63
N ALA A 129 1.30 9.69 0.65
CA ALA A 129 2.09 10.92 0.53
C ALA A 129 1.19 12.08 0.12
N SER A 130 0.28 11.85 -0.83
CA SER A 130 -0.65 12.87 -1.31
C SER A 130 -1.52 13.39 -0.18
N SER A 131 -2.19 12.50 0.57
CA SER A 131 -3.06 12.94 1.67
C SER A 131 -2.36 13.75 2.76
N TYR A 132 -1.14 13.38 3.15
CA TYR A 132 -0.41 14.16 4.16
C TYR A 132 0.19 15.45 3.59
N SER A 133 0.41 15.52 2.27
CA SER A 133 0.90 16.74 1.62
C SER A 133 -0.11 17.88 1.70
N LEU A 134 -1.42 17.61 1.77
CA LEU A 134 -2.43 18.65 2.03
C LEU A 134 -2.22 19.29 3.41
N THR A 135 -2.02 18.48 4.46
CA THR A 135 -1.76 18.98 5.82
C THR A 135 -0.52 19.88 5.86
N ILE A 136 0.57 19.45 5.20
CA ILE A 136 1.78 20.26 5.09
C ILE A 136 1.53 21.55 4.30
N LEU A 137 0.71 21.48 3.26
CA LEU A 137 0.42 22.63 2.43
C LEU A 137 -0.51 23.65 3.11
N ASP A 138 -1.41 23.18 3.97
CA ASP A 138 -2.29 24.01 4.76
C ASP A 138 -1.53 24.72 5.89
N THR A 139 -0.57 24.05 6.55
CA THR A 139 0.33 24.71 7.53
C THR A 139 1.21 25.79 6.89
N LEU A 140 1.62 25.60 5.63
CA LEU A 140 2.44 26.57 4.92
C LEU A 140 1.68 27.84 4.50
N GLY A 141 0.34 27.81 4.46
CA GLY A 141 -0.51 28.97 4.20
C GLY A 141 -0.37 29.61 2.82
N GLN A 142 0.35 28.99 1.88
CA GLN A 142 0.59 29.57 0.55
C GLN A 142 -0.51 29.19 -0.45
N ASN A 143 -1.32 30.18 -0.83
CA ASN A 143 -2.35 30.08 -1.88
C ASN A 143 -1.76 29.85 -3.30
N SER A 144 -0.43 29.92 -3.46
CA SER A 144 0.28 29.84 -4.75
C SER A 144 0.49 28.41 -5.28
N MET A 145 0.30 27.37 -4.47
CA MET A 145 0.47 25.97 -4.90
C MET A 145 -0.85 25.30 -5.31
N TRP A 146 -1.72 26.04 -5.98
CA TRP A 146 -3.02 25.53 -6.42
C TRP A 146 -2.90 24.28 -7.31
N VAL A 147 -1.86 24.20 -8.16
CA VAL A 147 -1.59 23.02 -9.00
C VAL A 147 -1.26 21.80 -8.16
N ALA A 148 -0.42 21.96 -7.14
CA ALA A 148 -0.09 20.85 -6.23
C ALA A 148 -1.34 20.39 -5.47
N ARG A 149 -2.18 21.32 -4.99
CA ARG A 149 -3.47 21.01 -4.37
C ARG A 149 -4.36 20.20 -5.32
N LEU A 150 -4.50 20.65 -6.57
CA LEU A 150 -5.32 19.97 -7.58
C LEU A 150 -4.84 18.53 -7.84
N LEU A 151 -3.53 18.34 -8.04
CA LEU A 151 -2.96 17.01 -8.28
C LEU A 151 -3.15 16.08 -7.09
N ILE A 152 -2.96 16.59 -5.87
CA ILE A 152 -3.18 15.83 -4.65
C ILE A 152 -4.66 15.44 -4.52
N SER A 153 -5.58 16.38 -4.71
CA SER A 153 -7.02 16.13 -4.66
C SER A 153 -7.47 15.14 -5.74
N LEU A 154 -6.84 15.14 -6.92
CA LEU A 154 -7.10 14.14 -7.97
C LEU A 154 -6.70 12.73 -7.51
N VAL A 155 -5.54 12.59 -6.87
CA VAL A 155 -5.09 11.30 -6.31
C VAL A 155 -6.05 10.81 -5.23
N GLU A 156 -6.51 11.70 -4.36
CA GLU A 156 -7.49 11.36 -3.33
C GLU A 156 -8.86 10.97 -3.92
N PHE A 157 -9.31 11.69 -4.95
CA PHE A 157 -10.53 11.37 -5.68
C PHE A 157 -10.45 9.97 -6.33
N GLN A 158 -9.27 9.59 -6.83
CA GLN A 158 -9.02 8.27 -7.42
C GLN A 158 -8.58 7.21 -6.40
N SER A 159 -8.61 7.50 -5.09
CA SER A 159 -8.13 6.61 -4.02
C SER A 159 -8.70 5.19 -4.10
N ARG A 160 -10.01 5.06 -4.37
CA ARG A 160 -10.67 3.76 -4.54
C ARG A 160 -10.09 2.95 -5.70
N ASN A 161 -9.82 3.61 -6.82
CA ASN A 161 -9.26 2.98 -8.01
C ASN A 161 -7.79 2.62 -7.81
N ILE A 162 -7.02 3.46 -7.11
CA ILE A 162 -5.64 3.18 -6.71
C ILE A 162 -5.57 1.93 -5.84
N LEU A 163 -6.44 1.80 -4.84
CA LEU A 163 -6.48 0.64 -3.95
C LEU A 163 -6.91 -0.65 -4.68
N ARG A 164 -7.86 -0.55 -5.62
CA ARG A 164 -8.23 -1.67 -6.50
C ARG A 164 -7.09 -2.07 -7.43
N ALA A 165 -6.40 -1.11 -8.02
CA ALA A 165 -5.25 -1.35 -8.89
C ALA A 165 -4.09 -2.02 -8.12
N ALA A 166 -3.84 -1.59 -6.88
CA ALA A 166 -2.85 -2.23 -6.02
C ALA A 166 -3.23 -3.69 -5.70
N ALA A 167 -4.48 -3.94 -5.33
CA ALA A 167 -4.98 -5.31 -5.09
C ALA A 167 -4.90 -6.19 -6.34
N LEU A 168 -5.21 -5.65 -7.52
CA LEU A 168 -5.07 -6.37 -8.78
C LEU A 168 -3.60 -6.69 -9.08
N ALA A 169 -2.70 -5.73 -8.87
CA ALA A 169 -1.27 -5.93 -9.06
C ALA A 169 -0.72 -7.01 -8.13
N GLU A 170 -1.11 -7.00 -6.84
CA GLU A 170 -0.79 -8.07 -5.88
C GLU A 170 -1.22 -9.45 -6.42
N LEU A 171 -2.46 -9.59 -6.89
CA LEU A 171 -2.98 -10.87 -7.37
C LEU A 171 -2.34 -11.31 -8.69
N ALA A 172 -2.11 -10.38 -9.61
CA ALA A 172 -1.46 -10.65 -10.90
C ALA A 172 0.02 -11.01 -10.74
N LEU A 173 0.67 -10.57 -9.66
CA LEU A 173 2.06 -10.90 -9.38
C LEU A 173 2.24 -12.39 -9.02
N PHE A 174 1.22 -13.06 -8.46
CA PHE A 174 1.32 -14.46 -8.03
C PHE A 174 1.77 -15.43 -9.14
N PRO A 175 1.11 -15.50 -10.33
CA PRO A 175 1.59 -16.35 -11.43
C PRO A 175 2.99 -15.93 -11.93
N LEU A 176 3.32 -14.64 -11.88
CA LEU A 176 4.64 -14.16 -12.27
C LEU A 176 5.72 -14.67 -11.30
N VAL A 177 5.47 -14.67 -9.99
CA VAL A 177 6.40 -15.21 -8.98
C VAL A 177 6.67 -16.69 -9.20
N VAL A 178 5.63 -17.47 -9.56
CA VAL A 178 5.80 -18.89 -9.88
C VAL A 178 6.73 -19.06 -11.08
N LEU A 179 6.54 -18.29 -12.15
CA LEU A 179 7.43 -18.33 -13.31
C LEU A 179 8.85 -17.86 -12.96
N TYR A 180 8.99 -16.76 -12.22
CA TYR A 180 10.28 -16.23 -11.78
C TYR A 180 11.08 -17.26 -10.99
N SER A 181 10.40 -18.00 -10.12
CA SER A 181 10.99 -19.08 -9.35
C SER A 181 11.47 -20.23 -10.23
N LEU A 182 10.73 -20.59 -11.28
CA LEU A 182 11.11 -21.68 -12.20
C LEU A 182 12.31 -21.32 -13.09
N PHE A 183 12.45 -20.05 -13.45
CA PHE A 183 13.56 -19.55 -14.28
C PHE A 183 14.75 -19.03 -13.46
N GLY A 184 14.73 -19.16 -12.13
CA GLY A 184 15.83 -18.73 -11.26
C GLY A 184 15.96 -17.23 -11.03
N TYR A 185 14.91 -16.44 -11.35
CA TYR A 185 14.87 -15.00 -11.08
C TYR A 185 14.55 -14.64 -9.62
N CYS A 186 14.06 -15.61 -8.84
CA CYS A 186 13.92 -15.53 -7.39
C CYS A 186 14.08 -16.91 -6.74
N ALA A 187 14.09 -16.98 -5.41
CA ALA A 187 14.24 -18.23 -4.68
C ALA A 187 13.03 -19.17 -4.88
N LEU A 188 13.28 -20.49 -4.86
CA LEU A 188 12.22 -21.50 -4.97
C LEU A 188 11.14 -21.39 -3.88
N LEU A 189 11.49 -20.82 -2.72
CA LEU A 189 10.58 -20.62 -1.60
C LEU A 189 9.66 -19.40 -1.80
N THR A 190 10.03 -18.44 -2.64
CA THR A 190 9.28 -17.18 -2.87
C THR A 190 7.80 -17.39 -3.19
N PRO A 191 7.36 -18.28 -4.11
CA PRO A 191 5.94 -18.49 -4.39
C PRO A 191 5.14 -18.98 -3.18
N PHE A 192 5.73 -19.80 -2.30
CA PHE A 192 5.07 -20.29 -1.09
C PHE A 192 4.88 -19.16 -0.07
N VAL A 193 5.92 -18.35 0.16
CA VAL A 193 5.82 -17.21 1.08
C VAL A 193 4.87 -16.14 0.51
N TYR A 194 4.89 -15.94 -0.81
CA TYR A 194 3.99 -15.01 -1.48
C TYR A 194 2.51 -15.46 -1.42
N TYR A 195 2.25 -16.78 -1.45
CA TYR A 195 0.91 -17.32 -1.19
C TYR A 195 0.39 -16.94 0.20
N TYR A 196 1.23 -17.02 1.24
CA TYR A 196 0.86 -16.58 2.58
C TYR A 196 0.62 -15.07 2.64
N PHE A 197 1.46 -14.26 1.96
CA PHE A 197 1.21 -12.82 1.82
C PHE A 197 -0.18 -12.54 1.25
N ILE A 198 -0.56 -13.17 0.12
CA ILE A 198 -1.90 -12.98 -0.48
C ILE A 198 -3.02 -13.44 0.46
N THR A 199 -2.83 -14.56 1.16
CA THR A 199 -3.81 -15.08 2.12
C THR A 199 -4.03 -14.11 3.29
N TRP A 200 -2.96 -13.50 3.80
CA TRP A 200 -3.04 -12.47 4.84
C TRP A 200 -3.69 -11.18 4.33
N ARG A 201 -3.36 -10.76 3.11
CA ARG A 201 -4.01 -9.60 2.45
C ARG A 201 -5.50 -9.84 2.25
N TYR A 202 -5.90 -11.05 1.86
CA TYR A 202 -7.31 -11.43 1.74
C TYR A 202 -8.04 -11.37 3.10
N SER A 203 -7.36 -11.79 4.16
CA SER A 203 -7.90 -11.83 5.53
C SER A 203 -7.80 -10.51 6.29
N SER A 204 -7.17 -9.48 5.70
CA SER A 204 -7.01 -8.18 6.33
C SER A 204 -8.36 -7.53 6.63
N ARG A 205 -8.53 -7.05 7.86
CA ARG A 205 -9.73 -6.31 8.28
C ARG A 205 -9.71 -4.85 7.82
N ARG A 206 -8.53 -4.26 7.62
CA ARG A 206 -8.37 -2.83 7.31
C ARG A 206 -8.49 -2.52 5.82
N ASN A 207 -8.08 -3.45 4.96
CA ASN A 207 -8.13 -3.26 3.53
C ASN A 207 -8.96 -4.38 2.86
N PRO A 208 -10.25 -4.10 2.52
CA PRO A 208 -11.12 -5.09 1.89
C PRO A 208 -10.87 -5.27 0.39
N TYR A 209 -9.97 -4.49 -0.23
CA TYR A 209 -9.84 -4.42 -1.68
C TYR A 209 -9.28 -5.70 -2.31
N THR A 210 -8.36 -6.41 -1.65
CA THR A 210 -7.88 -7.72 -2.13
C THR A 210 -9.04 -8.72 -2.20
N ARG A 211 -9.85 -8.80 -1.13
CA ARG A 211 -11.03 -9.67 -1.09
C ARG A 211 -12.08 -9.27 -2.14
N ASN A 212 -12.34 -7.98 -2.31
CA ASN A 212 -13.29 -7.50 -3.32
C ASN A 212 -12.80 -7.79 -4.74
N THR A 213 -11.51 -7.57 -5.02
CA THR A 213 -10.90 -7.87 -6.32
C THR A 213 -10.91 -9.37 -6.61
N CYS A 214 -10.65 -10.23 -5.62
CA CYS A 214 -10.81 -11.67 -5.76
C CYS A 214 -12.25 -12.08 -6.12
N ARG A 215 -13.26 -11.43 -5.51
CA ARG A 215 -14.67 -11.67 -5.87
C ARG A 215 -14.99 -11.21 -7.28
N GLU A 216 -14.54 -10.02 -7.68
CA GLU A 216 -14.71 -9.50 -9.03
C GLU A 216 -14.05 -10.41 -10.08
N LEU A 217 -12.80 -10.80 -9.85
CA LEU A 217 -12.07 -11.73 -10.73
C LEU A 217 -12.73 -13.09 -10.82
N ARG A 218 -13.28 -13.60 -9.70
CA ARG A 218 -14.05 -14.84 -9.69
C ARG A 218 -15.28 -14.73 -10.58
N VAL A 219 -16.10 -13.69 -10.41
CA VAL A 219 -17.30 -13.48 -11.22
C VAL A 219 -16.94 -13.33 -12.70
N LEU A 220 -15.89 -12.57 -13.02
CA LEU A 220 -15.40 -12.42 -14.39
C LEU A 220 -14.91 -13.74 -14.99
N ALA A 221 -14.19 -14.56 -14.22
CA ALA A 221 -13.72 -15.87 -14.65
C ALA A 221 -14.87 -16.84 -14.89
N GLU A 222 -15.88 -16.87 -14.02
CA GLU A 222 -17.09 -17.69 -14.16
C GLU A 222 -17.89 -17.27 -15.41
N GLN A 223 -18.13 -15.97 -15.59
CA GLN A 223 -18.82 -15.42 -16.77
C GLN A 223 -18.05 -15.71 -18.06
N THR A 224 -16.72 -15.57 -18.05
CA THR A 224 -15.89 -15.84 -19.22
C THR A 224 -15.91 -17.33 -19.56
N ALA A 225 -15.76 -18.21 -18.56
CA ALA A 225 -15.80 -19.65 -18.75
C ALA A 225 -17.16 -20.17 -19.26
N ALA A 226 -18.25 -19.46 -18.96
CA ALA A 226 -19.60 -19.77 -19.43
C ALA A 226 -19.85 -19.39 -20.90
N ARG A 227 -19.00 -18.57 -21.53
CA ARG A 227 -19.16 -18.21 -22.94
C ARG A 227 -18.86 -19.43 -23.84
N PRO A 228 -19.68 -19.65 -24.89
CA PRO A 228 -19.52 -20.81 -25.78
C PRO A 228 -18.20 -20.77 -26.57
N ASN A 229 -17.68 -19.58 -26.85
CA ASN A 229 -16.50 -19.36 -27.70
C ASN A 229 -15.15 -19.56 -26.97
N VAL A 230 -15.15 -19.98 -25.70
CA VAL A 230 -13.90 -20.17 -24.93
C VAL A 230 -13.33 -21.57 -25.15
N PRO A 231 -12.05 -21.69 -25.57
CA PRO A 231 -11.37 -22.98 -25.68
C PRO A 231 -11.35 -23.76 -24.36
N GLU A 232 -11.48 -25.08 -24.44
CA GLU A 232 -11.53 -25.97 -23.26
C GLU A 232 -10.32 -25.83 -22.30
N PRO A 233 -9.07 -25.65 -22.77
CA PRO A 233 -7.93 -25.42 -21.87
C PRO A 233 -8.08 -24.13 -21.04
N LEU A 234 -8.54 -23.05 -21.67
CA LEU A 234 -8.77 -21.78 -20.98
C LEU A 234 -9.92 -21.90 -19.97
N ARG A 235 -10.98 -22.64 -20.33
CA ARG A 235 -12.10 -22.91 -19.43
C ARG A 235 -11.64 -23.67 -18.17
N LYS A 236 -10.79 -24.69 -18.32
CA LYS A 236 -10.20 -25.44 -17.20
C LYS A 236 -9.30 -24.57 -16.33
N LEU A 237 -8.46 -23.73 -16.95
CA LEU A 237 -7.60 -22.78 -16.23
C LEU A 237 -8.42 -21.79 -15.40
N LEU A 238 -9.45 -21.17 -15.99
CA LEU A 238 -10.32 -20.21 -15.30
C LEU A 238 -11.02 -20.85 -14.09
N ARG A 239 -11.58 -22.05 -14.28
CA ARG A 239 -12.23 -22.79 -13.18
C ARG A 239 -11.23 -23.17 -12.08
N GLY A 240 -10.01 -23.59 -12.44
CA GLY A 240 -8.94 -23.87 -11.49
C GLY A 240 -8.51 -22.65 -10.68
N ALA A 241 -8.36 -21.50 -11.33
CA ALA A 241 -8.05 -20.22 -10.67
C ALA A 241 -9.17 -19.81 -9.69
N VAL A 242 -10.44 -20.01 -10.06
CA VAL A 242 -11.60 -19.81 -9.17
C VAL A 242 -11.52 -20.74 -7.96
N THR A 243 -11.26 -22.04 -8.17
CA THR A 243 -11.12 -23.00 -7.05
C THR A 243 -9.98 -22.61 -6.11
N LEU A 244 -8.82 -22.20 -6.64
CA LEU A 244 -7.70 -21.72 -5.83
C LEU A 244 -8.08 -20.47 -5.02
N THR A 245 -8.75 -19.51 -5.66
CA THR A 245 -9.25 -18.29 -5.00
C THR A 245 -10.24 -18.61 -3.88
N CYS A 246 -11.15 -19.57 -4.10
CA CYS A 246 -12.09 -20.03 -3.08
C CYS A 246 -11.41 -20.73 -1.91
N ARG A 247 -10.28 -21.44 -2.14
CA ARG A 247 -9.49 -22.05 -1.06
C ARG A 247 -8.74 -21.03 -0.21
N MET A 248 -8.34 -19.90 -0.80
CA MET A 248 -7.70 -18.80 -0.09
C MET A 248 -8.69 -18.00 0.77
N ALA A 249 -10.00 -18.15 0.53
CA ALA A 249 -11.02 -17.51 1.34
C ALA A 249 -11.20 -18.25 2.68
N PRO A 250 -10.97 -17.63 3.85
CA PRO A 250 -11.36 -18.23 5.11
C PRO A 250 -12.86 -18.57 5.12
N PRO A 251 -13.25 -19.67 5.78
CA PRO A 251 -14.65 -20.03 5.93
C PRO A 251 -15.40 -18.85 6.57
N ALA A 252 -16.52 -18.45 5.97
CA ALA A 252 -17.37 -17.42 6.53
C ALA A 252 -17.78 -17.88 7.94
N THR A 253 -17.29 -17.18 8.97
CA THR A 253 -17.76 -17.43 10.33
C THR A 253 -19.22 -16.99 10.35
N PRO A 254 -20.18 -17.87 10.67
CA PRO A 254 -21.56 -17.43 10.86
C PRO A 254 -21.56 -16.35 11.95
N GLN A 255 -22.17 -15.21 11.63
CA GLN A 255 -22.43 -14.15 12.61
C GLN A 255 -23.56 -14.56 13.53
#